data_AF-A0AB35XIU9-F1
#
_entry.id   AF-A0AB35XIU9-F1
#
_cell.length_a   1.000
_cell.length_b   1.000
_cell.length_c   1.000
_cell.angle_alpha   90.00
_cell.angle_beta   90.00
_cell.angle_gamma   90.00
#
_symmetry.space_group_name_H-M   'P 1'
#
loop_
_entity.id
_entity.type
_entity.pdbx_description
1 polymer ?
#
loop_
_entity_poly.entity_id
_entity_poly.type
_entity_poly.pdbx_seq_one_letter_code
_entity_poly.pdbx_strand_id
1 'polypeptide(L)'
;MIMGIGVDVCDVSRWEAAVERHPGMVRKVLAEAEARTPLRSQAARFAAKEALYKALGGRDGLPWQDCEVVSDGGVPQFELRGSLARRASDLGVTRVHLSLSHDAGVAVAMVVCEG
;
A
#
# COMPACT_ATOMS: atom_id res chain seq x y z
N MET A 1 -19.81 8.98 2.76
CA MET A 1 -19.97 7.74 3.56
C MET A 1 -18.71 6.89 3.40
N ILE A 2 -18.55 5.79 4.16
CA ILE A 2 -17.41 4.86 3.98
C ILE A 2 -17.73 3.92 2.83
N MET A 3 -16.88 3.91 1.80
CA MET A 3 -17.02 3.04 0.61
C MET A 3 -16.27 1.71 0.76
N GLY A 4 -15.25 1.68 1.61
CA GLY A 4 -14.46 0.48 1.86
C GLY A 4 -13.38 0.68 2.92
N ILE A 5 -12.95 -0.42 3.54
CA ILE A 5 -11.86 -0.44 4.50
C ILE A 5 -10.91 -1.58 4.20
N GLY A 6 -9.65 -1.43 4.58
CA GLY A 6 -8.68 -2.49 4.47
C GLY A 6 -7.62 -2.38 5.55
N VAL A 7 -7.20 -3.54 6.06
CA VAL A 7 -6.09 -3.67 6.98
C VAL A 7 -5.17 -4.77 6.49
N ASP A 8 -3.87 -4.55 6.63
CA ASP A 8 -2.87 -5.58 6.37
C ASP A 8 -1.74 -5.52 7.40
N VAL A 9 -1.19 -6.69 7.68
CA VAL A 9 -0.07 -6.87 8.59
C VAL A 9 1.03 -7.61 7.84
N CYS A 10 2.20 -7.01 7.79
CA CYS A 10 3.39 -7.57 7.17
C CYS A 10 4.43 -7.87 8.25
N ASP A 11 4.87 -9.12 8.31
CA ASP A 11 6.06 -9.51 9.05
C ASP A 11 7.30 -8.97 8.31
N VAL A 12 8.11 -8.14 8.98
CA VAL A 12 9.26 -7.46 8.38
C VAL A 12 10.34 -8.45 7.98
N SER A 13 10.57 -9.49 8.78
CA SER A 13 11.56 -10.54 8.48
C SER A 13 11.15 -11.39 7.28
N ARG A 14 9.84 -11.66 7.14
CA ARG A 14 9.29 -12.37 5.99
C ARG A 14 9.39 -11.53 4.73
N TRP A 15 9.17 -10.21 4.81
CA TRP A 15 9.38 -9.30 3.69
C TRP A 15 10.84 -9.31 3.24
N GLU A 16 11.78 -9.13 4.17
CA GLU A 16 13.23 -9.18 3.90
C GLU A 16 13.64 -10.49 3.21
N ALA A 17 13.25 -11.63 3.78
CA ALA A 17 13.53 -12.93 3.18
C ALA A 17 12.88 -13.12 1.80
N ALA A 18 11.74 -12.47 1.53
CA ALA A 18 11.09 -12.51 0.21
C ALA A 18 11.83 -11.65 -0.82
N VAL A 19 12.31 -10.48 -0.42
CA VAL A 19 13.13 -9.59 -1.26
C VAL A 19 14.46 -10.23 -1.62
N GLU A 20 15.13 -10.88 -0.66
CA GLU A 20 16.39 -11.60 -0.92
C GLU A 20 16.18 -12.77 -1.89
N ARG A 21 15.13 -13.56 -1.69
CA ARG A 21 14.81 -14.72 -2.55
C ARG A 21 14.41 -14.30 -3.96
N HIS A 22 13.80 -13.12 -4.11
CA HIS A 22 13.29 -12.63 -5.38
C HIS A 22 13.73 -11.17 -5.62
N PRO A 23 14.91 -10.93 -6.22
CA PRO A 23 15.43 -9.58 -6.43
C PRO A 23 14.50 -8.63 -7.20
N GLY A 24 13.59 -9.17 -8.03
CA GLY A 24 12.58 -8.39 -8.75
C GLY A 24 11.35 -7.99 -7.91
N MET A 25 11.20 -8.50 -6.68
CA MET A 25 10.02 -8.28 -5.83
C MET A 25 9.80 -6.80 -5.54
N VAL A 26 10.86 -6.11 -5.11
CA VAL A 26 10.79 -4.68 -4.75
C VAL A 26 10.30 -3.87 -5.94
N ARG A 27 10.96 -4.01 -7.10
CA ARG A 27 10.56 -3.29 -8.32
C ARG A 27 9.19 -3.70 -8.86
N LYS A 28 8.71 -4.90 -8.54
CA LYS A 28 7.35 -5.32 -8.92
C LYS A 28 6.28 -4.65 -8.07
N VAL A 29 6.54 -4.48 -6.78
CA VAL A 29 5.53 -4.09 -5.77
C VAL A 29 5.62 -2.61 -5.41
N LEU A 30 6.82 -2.08 -5.29
CA LEU A 30 7.10 -0.73 -4.82
C LEU A 30 7.50 0.16 -5.99
N ALA A 31 6.99 1.39 -5.96
CA ALA A 31 7.43 2.47 -6.82
C ALA A 31 8.90 2.82 -6.49
N GLU A 32 9.55 3.52 -7.40
CA GLU A 32 10.99 3.74 -7.31
C GLU A 32 11.41 4.49 -6.02
N ALA A 33 10.62 5.48 -5.60
CA ALA A 33 10.88 6.21 -4.36
C ALA A 33 10.65 5.34 -3.11
N GLU A 34 9.61 4.51 -3.12
CA GLU A 34 9.31 3.56 -2.05
C GLU A 34 10.42 2.53 -1.86
N ALA A 35 10.98 2.04 -2.98
CA ALA A 35 12.06 1.05 -3.01
C ALA A 35 13.37 1.54 -2.36
N ARG A 36 13.58 2.86 -2.28
CA ARG A 36 14.77 3.46 -1.64
C ARG A 36 14.65 3.60 -0.12
N THR A 37 13.50 3.26 0.45
CA THR A 37 13.28 3.35 1.90
C THR A 37 13.87 2.15 2.65
N PRO A 38 14.12 2.24 3.97
CA PRO A 38 14.57 1.09 4.77
C PRO A 38 13.60 -0.10 4.68
N LEU A 39 14.08 -1.33 4.80
CA LEU A 39 13.27 -2.57 4.68
C LEU A 39 12.00 -2.58 5.54
N ARG A 40 12.07 -2.10 6.79
CA ARG A 40 10.89 -1.94 7.66
C ARG A 40 9.83 -1.01 7.05
N SER A 41 10.28 0.07 6.42
CA SER A 41 9.41 1.04 5.75
C SER A 41 8.87 0.51 4.42
N GLN A 42 9.63 -0.35 3.73
CA GLN A 42 9.15 -1.10 2.56
C GLN A 42 8.04 -2.08 2.95
N ALA A 43 8.22 -2.83 4.03
CA ALA A 43 7.19 -3.75 4.55
C ALA A 43 5.88 -3.02 4.89
N ALA A 44 5.97 -1.82 5.51
CA ALA A 44 4.80 -0.98 5.78
C ALA A 44 4.10 -0.52 4.49
N ARG A 45 4.84 -0.19 3.43
CA ARG A 45 4.26 0.19 2.13
C ARG A 45 3.66 -0.99 1.39
N PHE A 46 4.27 -2.17 1.49
CA PHE A 46 3.65 -3.40 1.01
C PHE A 46 2.30 -3.64 1.69
N ALA A 47 2.27 -3.58 3.03
CA ALA A 47 1.02 -3.67 3.79
C ALA A 47 0.01 -2.59 3.38
N ALA A 48 0.46 -1.36 3.15
CA ALA A 48 -0.38 -0.27 2.69
C ALA A 48 -1.09 -0.61 1.37
N LYS A 49 -0.34 -1.09 0.39
CA LYS A 49 -0.88 -1.43 -0.92
C LYS A 49 -1.83 -2.64 -0.86
N GLU A 50 -1.52 -3.66 -0.06
CA GLU A 50 -2.46 -4.77 0.21
C GLU A 50 -3.76 -4.27 0.89
N ALA A 51 -3.64 -3.41 1.89
CA ALA A 51 -4.78 -2.79 2.58
C ALA A 51 -5.64 -1.95 1.61
N LEU A 52 -5.00 -1.20 0.70
CA LEU A 52 -5.71 -0.45 -0.34
C LEU A 52 -6.49 -1.37 -1.27
N TYR A 53 -5.90 -2.47 -1.74
CA TYR A 53 -6.63 -3.43 -2.59
C TYR A 53 -7.83 -4.03 -1.86
N LYS A 54 -7.69 -4.37 -0.57
CA LYS A 54 -8.82 -4.85 0.24
C LYS A 54 -9.94 -3.81 0.32
N ALA A 55 -9.58 -2.54 0.56
CA ALA A 55 -10.54 -1.43 0.63
C ALA A 55 -11.26 -1.19 -0.72
N LEU A 56 -10.62 -1.49 -1.85
CA LEU A 56 -11.18 -1.35 -3.20
C LEU A 56 -11.88 -2.64 -3.71
N GLY A 57 -12.12 -3.60 -2.82
CA GLY A 57 -12.85 -4.84 -3.13
C GLY A 57 -12.03 -5.90 -3.86
N GLY A 58 -10.70 -5.88 -3.72
CA GLY A 58 -9.79 -6.90 -4.26
C GLY A 58 -8.71 -6.34 -5.19
N ARG A 59 -7.75 -7.21 -5.56
CA ARG A 59 -6.63 -6.86 -6.43
C ARG A 59 -6.85 -7.26 -7.90
N ASP A 60 -7.93 -7.95 -8.26
CA ASP A 60 -8.09 -8.66 -9.55
C ASP A 60 -7.63 -7.85 -10.77
N GLY A 61 -6.42 -8.17 -11.26
CA GLY A 61 -5.79 -7.54 -12.43
C GLY A 61 -5.16 -6.16 -12.20
N LEU A 62 -5.26 -5.58 -11.00
CA LEU A 62 -4.74 -4.26 -10.67
C LEU A 62 -3.21 -4.31 -10.42
N PRO A 63 -2.42 -3.43 -11.06
CA PRO A 63 -0.97 -3.43 -10.94
C PRO A 63 -0.53 -2.66 -9.70
N TRP A 64 0.51 -3.15 -9.04
CA TRP A 64 1.12 -2.53 -7.86
C TRP A 64 1.65 -1.11 -8.11
N GLN A 65 2.10 -0.87 -9.34
CA GLN A 65 2.72 0.38 -9.77
C GLN A 65 1.69 1.51 -10.02
N ASP A 66 0.40 1.20 -10.00
CA ASP A 66 -0.67 2.20 -10.11
C ASP A 66 -0.96 2.89 -8.76
N CYS A 67 -0.18 2.63 -7.72
CA CYS A 67 -0.18 3.44 -6.50
C CYS A 67 1.22 3.62 -5.93
N GLU A 68 1.41 4.75 -5.26
CA GLU A 68 2.60 5.09 -4.51
C GLU A 68 2.20 5.67 -3.15
N VAL A 69 2.88 5.26 -2.09
CA VAL A 69 2.77 5.90 -0.76
C VAL A 69 3.76 7.05 -0.68
N VAL A 70 3.23 8.27 -0.71
CA VAL A 70 3.96 9.52 -0.54
C VAL A 70 3.82 10.04 0.89
N SER A 71 4.60 11.07 1.25
CA SER A 71 4.55 11.71 2.57
C SER A 71 4.46 13.22 2.40
N ASP A 72 3.43 13.83 3.00
CA ASP A 72 3.29 15.28 3.10
C ASP A 72 3.35 15.68 4.58
N GLY A 73 4.38 16.43 4.96
CA GLY A 73 4.60 16.83 6.36
C GLY A 73 4.74 15.65 7.36
N GLY A 74 5.07 14.45 6.88
CA GLY A 74 5.13 13.23 7.70
C GLY A 74 3.83 12.42 7.72
N VAL A 75 2.77 12.90 7.06
CA VAL A 75 1.49 12.18 6.93
C VAL A 75 1.54 11.30 5.67
N PRO A 76 1.40 9.97 5.79
CA PRO A 76 1.41 9.08 4.63
C PRO A 76 0.12 9.21 3.82
N GLN A 77 0.24 9.27 2.49
CA GLN A 77 -0.88 9.39 1.56
C GLN A 77 -0.67 8.49 0.34
N PHE A 78 -1.75 8.14 -0.35
CA PHE A 78 -1.66 7.45 -1.64
C PHE A 78 -1.75 8.44 -2.79
N GLU A 79 -0.85 8.32 -3.75
CA GLU A 79 -1.07 8.79 -5.11
C GLU A 79 -1.54 7.62 -5.96
N LEU A 80 -2.80 7.68 -6.43
CA LEU A 80 -3.40 6.66 -7.29
C LEU A 80 -3.28 7.06 -8.76
N ARG A 81 -2.98 6.09 -9.62
CA ARG A 81 -2.77 6.28 -11.05
C ARG A 81 -3.46 5.15 -11.83
N GLY A 82 -3.52 5.30 -13.15
CA GLY A 82 -3.91 4.23 -14.06
C GLY A 82 -5.25 3.55 -13.74
N SER A 83 -5.23 2.22 -13.80
CA SER A 83 -6.39 1.35 -13.58
C SER A 83 -6.87 1.37 -12.12
N LEU A 84 -5.98 1.61 -11.16
CA LEU A 84 -6.33 1.67 -9.74
C LEU A 84 -7.08 2.96 -9.40
N ALA A 85 -6.66 4.11 -9.95
CA ALA A 85 -7.40 5.36 -9.83
C ALA A 85 -8.80 5.25 -10.46
N ARG A 86 -8.91 4.58 -11.62
CA ARG A 86 -10.22 4.31 -12.25
C ARG A 86 -11.09 3.44 -11.36
N ARG A 87 -10.54 2.35 -10.80
CA ARG A 87 -11.27 1.48 -9.87
C ARG A 87 -11.81 2.24 -8.65
N ALA A 88 -11.00 3.11 -8.05
CA ALA A 88 -11.43 3.95 -6.94
C ALA A 88 -12.59 4.87 -7.35
N SER A 89 -12.49 5.53 -8.50
CA SER A 89 -13.56 6.38 -9.04
C SER A 89 -14.85 5.59 -9.34
N ASP A 90 -14.75 4.38 -9.92
CA ASP A 90 -15.92 3.54 -10.24
C ASP A 90 -16.68 3.10 -8.98
N LEU A 91 -15.98 3.00 -7.85
CA LEU A 91 -16.55 2.71 -6.53
C LEU A 91 -17.06 3.97 -5.80
N GLY A 92 -16.95 5.15 -6.42
CA GLY A 92 -17.34 6.42 -5.83
C GLY A 92 -16.37 6.96 -4.77
N VAL A 93 -15.13 6.43 -4.69
CA VAL A 93 -14.14 6.90 -3.72
C VAL A 93 -13.61 8.27 -4.14
N THR A 94 -13.81 9.27 -3.27
CA THR A 94 -13.29 10.63 -3.45
C THR A 94 -12.06 10.90 -2.59
N ARG A 95 -11.88 10.14 -1.50
CA ARG A 95 -10.73 10.30 -0.60
C ARG A 95 -10.27 8.95 -0.04
N VAL A 96 -8.95 8.78 0.06
CA VAL A 96 -8.32 7.62 0.71
C VAL A 96 -7.52 8.10 1.91
N HIS A 97 -7.85 7.57 3.08
CA HIS A 97 -7.12 7.81 4.32
C HIS A 97 -6.19 6.64 4.58
N LEU A 98 -4.93 6.92 4.94
CA LEU A 98 -3.91 5.92 5.23
C LEU A 98 -3.29 6.18 6.60
N SER A 99 -3.11 5.11 7.37
CA SER A 99 -2.27 5.11 8.57
C SER A 99 -1.31 3.94 8.53
N LEU A 100 -0.06 4.19 8.93
CA LEU A 100 1.00 3.21 9.01
C LEU A 100 1.49 3.12 10.45
N SER A 101 1.76 1.90 10.91
CA SER A 101 2.44 1.65 12.17
C SER A 101 3.44 0.50 12.00
N HIS A 102 4.49 0.48 12.82
CA HIS A 102 5.39 -0.65 12.88
C HIS A 102 6.00 -0.76 14.27
N ASP A 103 5.96 -1.95 14.84
CA ASP A 103 6.58 -2.29 16.12
C ASP A 103 6.74 -3.80 16.22
N ALA A 104 7.55 -4.30 17.15
CA ALA A 104 7.68 -5.73 17.49
C ALA A 104 7.92 -6.67 16.28
N GLY A 105 8.58 -6.18 15.23
CA GLY A 105 8.89 -6.97 14.03
C GLY A 105 7.77 -7.02 12.98
N VAL A 106 6.66 -6.32 13.19
CA VAL A 106 5.56 -6.21 12.23
C VAL A 106 5.37 -4.78 11.74
N ALA A 107 4.86 -4.64 10.53
CA ALA A 107 4.33 -3.41 9.98
C ALA A 107 2.84 -3.57 9.69
N VAL A 108 2.04 -2.56 9.99
CA VAL A 108 0.59 -2.57 9.83
C VAL A 108 0.19 -1.35 9.03
N ALA A 109 -0.77 -1.53 8.13
CA ALA A 109 -1.42 -0.44 7.44
C ALA A 109 -2.95 -0.54 7.56
N MET A 110 -3.58 0.61 7.76
CA MET A 110 -5.02 0.77 7.78
C MET A 110 -5.42 1.77 6.69
N VAL A 111 -6.42 1.40 5.90
CA VAL A 111 -6.97 2.21 4.81
C VAL A 111 -8.47 2.38 4.97
N VAL A 112 -8.95 3.61 4.77
CA VAL A 112 -10.37 3.93 4.70
C VAL A 112 -10.63 4.71 3.42
N CYS A 113 -11.55 4.22 2.60
CA CYS A 113 -12.03 4.90 1.41
C CYS A 113 -13.35 5.62 1.73
N GLU A 114 -13.40 6.92 1.47
CA GLU A 114 -14.53 7.81 1.67
C GLU A 114 -15.06 8.31 0.31
N GLY A 115 -16.38 8.49 0.21
CA GLY A 115 -17.08 8.86 -1.00
C GLY A 115 -18.52 9.29 -0.77
#